data_AF-A0AA38FYC3-F1
#
_entry.id   AF-A0AA38FYC3-F1
#
_cell.length_a   1.000
_cell.length_b   1.000
_cell.length_c   1.000
_cell.angle_alpha   90.00
_cell.angle_beta   90.00
_cell.angle_gamma   90.00
#
_symmetry.space_group_name_H-M   'P 1'
#
loop_
_entity.id
_entity.type
_entity.pdbx_description
1 polymer ?
#
loop_
_entity_poly.entity_id
_entity_poly.type
_entity_poly.pdbx_seq_one_letter_code
_entity_poly.pdbx_strand_id
1 'polypeptide(L)' 'KNMQEIKILKKQLSESFDMKDLGAAKQILGMGITQDRKEWKLTLSQEEYIKKVLDRFNMQDAKQ' A
#
# COMPACT_ATOMS: atom_id res chain seq x y z
N LYS A 1 16.12 14.82 9.12
CA LYS A 1 17.42 14.20 8.83
C LYS A 1 17.34 13.07 7.78
N ASN A 2 16.32 12.20 7.75
CA ASN A 2 16.28 11.06 6.80
C ASN A 2 15.91 11.35 5.34
N MET A 3 15.58 12.60 4.95
CA MET A 3 15.09 12.86 3.58
C MET A 3 16.17 12.67 2.51
N GLN A 4 17.44 12.92 2.85
CA GLN A 4 18.56 12.71 1.93
C GLN A 4 18.86 11.22 1.76
N GLU A 5 18.88 10.45 2.84
CA GLU A 5 19.05 8.99 2.80
C GLU A 5 17.94 8.31 1.98
N ILE A 6 16.69 8.74 2.17
CA ILE A 6 15.55 8.25 1.36
C ILE A 6 15.75 8.55 -0.12
N LYS A 7 16.27 9.73 -0.48
CA LYS A 7 16.54 10.09 -1.88
C LYS A 7 17.65 9.23 -2.48
N ILE A 8 18.74 9.00 -1.74
CA ILE A 8 19.84 8.14 -2.19
C ILE A 8 19.33 6.72 -2.41
N LEU A 9 18.57 6.17 -1.45
CA LEU A 9 18.00 4.83 -1.57
C LEU A 9 17.05 4.71 -2.77
N LYS A 10 16.16 5.70 -2.98
CA LYS A 10 15.28 5.73 -4.15
C LYS A 10 16.08 5.69 -5.45
N LYS A 11 17.19 6.45 -5.52
CA LYS A 11 18.06 6.46 -6.71
C LYS A 11 18.69 5.09 -6.96
N GLN A 12 19.29 4.48 -5.93
CA GLN A 12 19.92 3.15 -6.04
C GLN A 12 18.93 2.08 -6.48
N LEU A 13 17.70 2.11 -5.95
CA LEU A 13 16.65 1.19 -6.37
C LEU A 13 16.23 1.44 -7.82
N SER A 14 16.09 2.69 -8.25
CA SER A 14 15.73 3.01 -9.65
C SER A 14 16.80 2.66 -10.67
N GLU A 15 18.06 2.51 -10.24
CA GLU A 15 19.16 2.02 -11.09
C GLU A 15 19.09 0.49 -11.27
N SER A 16 18.50 -0.23 -10.31
CA SER A 16 18.41 -1.70 -10.33
C SER A 16 17.04 -2.22 -10.80
N PHE A 17 16.00 -1.40 -10.69
CA PHE A 17 14.62 -1.76 -10.98
C PHE A 17 13.92 -0.66 -11.76
N ASP A 18 13.06 -1.03 -12.70
CA ASP A 18 12.16 -0.09 -13.39
C ASP A 18 11.16 0.49 -12.39
N MET A 19 11.49 1.67 -11.88
CA MET A 19 10.69 2.37 -10.87
C MET A 19 9.92 3.54 -11.49
N LYS A 20 8.65 3.66 -11.10
CA LYS A 20 7.80 4.81 -11.39
C LYS A 20 7.26 5.41 -10.10
N ASP A 21 7.33 6.73 -9.96
CA ASP A 21 6.64 7.42 -8.88
C ASP A 21 5.15 7.53 -9.22
N LEU A 22 4.31 6.88 -8.41
CA LEU A 22 2.85 6.89 -8.55
C LEU A 22 2.19 7.88 -7.57
N GLY A 23 2.99 8.69 -6.86
CA GLY A 23 2.53 9.60 -5.82
C GLY A 23 2.29 8.90 -4.49
N ALA A 24 1.31 9.39 -3.73
CA ALA A 24 0.97 8.80 -2.43
C ALA A 24 0.45 7.38 -2.58
N ALA A 25 1.01 6.44 -1.82
CA ALA A 25 0.57 5.06 -1.80
C ALA A 25 -0.89 4.98 -1.32
N LYS A 26 -1.76 4.41 -2.15
CA LYS A 26 -3.18 4.14 -1.83
C LYS A 26 -3.44 2.68 -1.50
N GLN A 27 -2.56 1.78 -1.91
CA GLN A 27 -2.66 0.36 -1.63
C GLN A 27 -1.26 -0.25 -1.41
N ILE A 28 -1.17 -1.25 -0.54
CA ILE A 28 0.02 -2.08 -0.34
C ILE A 28 -0.42 -3.52 -0.08
N LEU A 29 0.04 -4.48 -0.90
CA LEU A 29 -0.26 -5.91 -0.75
C LEU A 29 -1.77 -6.21 -0.58
N GLY A 30 -2.63 -5.50 -1.29
CA GLY A 30 -4.09 -5.64 -1.20
C GLY A 30 -4.75 -4.88 -0.04
N MET A 31 -3.96 -4.24 0.84
CA MET A 31 -4.48 -3.35 1.86
C MET A 31 -4.68 -1.94 1.30
N GLY A 32 -5.85 -1.35 1.49
CA GLY A 32 -6.08 0.07 1.24
C GLY A 32 -5.39 0.95 2.29
N ILE A 33 -4.80 2.06 1.86
CA ILE A 33 -4.12 3.03 2.70
C ILE A 33 -4.84 4.38 2.60
N THR A 34 -5.23 4.94 3.74
CA THR A 34 -5.70 6.33 3.86
C THR A 34 -4.77 7.08 4.80
N GLN A 35 -4.22 8.20 4.35
CA GLN A 35 -3.39 9.10 5.17
C GLN A 35 -4.10 10.42 5.38
N ASP A 36 -4.33 10.74 6.65
CA ASP A 36 -4.63 12.10 7.09
C ASP A 36 -3.35 12.74 7.64
N ARG A 37 -2.75 13.64 6.86
CA ARG A 37 -1.52 14.33 7.27
C ARG A 37 -1.77 15.46 8.25
N LYS A 38 -2.99 15.98 8.36
CA LYS A 38 -3.33 17.03 9.33
C LYS A 38 -3.35 16.43 10.74
N GLU A 39 -4.01 15.28 10.85
CA GLU A 39 -4.15 14.54 12.10
C GLU A 39 -3.03 13.51 12.32
N TRP A 40 -2.04 13.46 11.42
CA TRP A 40 -0.94 12.47 11.44
C TRP A 40 -1.43 11.01 11.57
N LYS A 41 -2.58 10.70 10.99
CA LYS A 41 -3.25 9.40 11.10
C LYS A 41 -3.07 8.59 9.83
N LEU A 42 -2.63 7.35 10.00
CA LEU A 42 -2.59 6.33 8.95
C LEU A 42 -3.66 5.28 9.24
N THR A 43 -4.56 5.04 8.30
CA THR A 43 -5.57 3.99 8.38
C THR A 43 -5.32 2.96 7.29
N LEU A 44 -5.36 1.69 7.66
CA LEU A 44 -5.21 0.55 6.75
C LEU A 44 -6.52 -0.24 6.74
N SER A 45 -7.02 -0.62 5.56
CA SER A 45 -8.16 -1.52 5.42
C SER A 45 -7.80 -2.73 4.55
N GLN A 46 -8.40 -3.89 4.83
CA GLN A 46 -8.22 -5.10 4.03
C GLN A 46 -9.52 -5.61 3.42
N GLU A 47 -10.58 -4.80 3.44
CA GLU A 47 -11.91 -5.22 3.00
C GLU A 47 -11.91 -5.76 1.57
N GLU A 48 -11.23 -5.07 0.64
CA GLU A 48 -11.13 -5.52 -0.76
C GLU A 48 -10.32 -6.82 -0.90
N TYR A 49 -9.26 -6.98 -0.10
CA TYR A 49 -8.46 -8.20 -0.10
C TYR A 49 -9.27 -9.39 0.43
N ILE A 50 -9.99 -9.21 1.54
CA ILE A 50 -10.87 -10.24 2.10
C ILE A 50 -11.92 -10.66 1.07
N LYS A 51 -12.57 -9.70 0.39
CA LYS A 51 -13.53 -10.00 -0.69
C LYS A 51 -12.89 -10.85 -1.79
N LYS A 52 -11.70 -10.47 -2.27
CA LYS A 52 -10.96 -11.27 -3.28
C LYS A 52 -10.62 -12.67 -2.81
N VAL A 53 -10.28 -12.85 -1.54
CA VAL A 53 -9.99 -14.17 -0.96
C VAL A 53 -11.25 -15.01 -0.88
N LEU A 54 -12.36 -14.46 -0.39
CA LEU A 54 -13.64 -15.18 -0.31
C LEU A 54 -14.13 -15.60 -1.70
N ASP A 55 -14.06 -14.71 -2.69
CA ASP A 55 -14.40 -15.02 -4.07
C ASP A 55 -13.53 -16.14 -4.64
N ARG A 56 -12.22 -16.11 -4.39
CA ARG A 56 -11.28 -17.13 -4.86
C ARG A 56 -11.60 -18.53 -4.33
N PHE A 57 -12.15 -18.62 -3.13
CA PHE A 57 -12.46 -19.90 -2.48
C PHE A 57 -13.95 -20.25 -2.50
N ASN A 58 -14.79 -19.50 -3.24
CA ASN A 58 -16.25 -19.65 -3.24
C ASN A 58 -16.86 -19.63 -1.82
N MET A 59 -16.37 -18.70 -1.00
CA MET A 59 -16.78 -18.51 0.39
C MET A 59 -17.53 -17.18 0.57
N GLN A 60 -18.32 -16.75 -0.41
CA GLN A 60 -19.01 -15.45 -0.37
C GLN A 60 -19.95 -15.30 0.83
N ASP A 61 -20.54 -16.41 1.29
CA ASP A 61 -21.46 -16.45 2.44
C ASP A 61 -20.75 -16.63 3.80
N ALA A 62 -19.41 -16.62 3.83
CA ALA A 62 -18.67 -16.69 5.08
C ALA A 62 -18.88 -15.41 5.90
N LYS A 63 -19.01 -15.56 7.22
CA LYS A 63 -19.12 -14.41 8.12
C LYS A 63 -17.85 -13.57 8.06
N GLN A 64 -18.00 -12.28 7.77
CA GLN A 64 -16.94 -11.27 7.83
C GLN A 64 -16.85 -10.64 9.21
#